data_AF-A0A644WAM5-F1
#
_entry.id   AF-A0A644WAM5-F1
#
_cell.length_a   1.000
_cell.length_b   1.000
_cell.length_c   1.000
_cell.angle_alpha   90.00
_cell.angle_beta   90.00
_cell.angle_gamma   90.00
#
_symmetry.space_group_name_H-M   'P 1'
#
loop_
_entity.id
_entity.type
_entity.pdbx_description
1 polymer ?
#
loop_
_entity_poly.entity_id
_entity_poly.type
_entity_poly.pdbx_seq_one_letter_code
_entity_poly.pdbx_strand_id
1 'polypeptide(L)' 'MEIEVANKVGVYEGEHSPDRTTHQSGSRVRRFDTRMGTMYLPITTLCKGKYVPFFVKQ' A
#
# COMPACT_ATOMS: atom_id res chain seq x y z
N MET A 1 4.35 -4.86 0.07
CA MET A 1 3.74 -3.53 -0.19
C MET A 1 4.26 -2.49 0.78
N GLU A 2 4.49 -2.81 2.06
CA GLU A 2 4.92 -1.86 3.09
C GLU A 2 6.09 -0.96 2.67
N ILE A 3 7.14 -1.52 2.06
CA ILE A 3 8.29 -0.74 1.55
C ILE A 3 7.86 0.28 0.50
N GLU A 4 6.99 -0.10 -0.45
CA GLU A 4 6.49 0.81 -1.48
C GLU A 4 5.61 1.91 -0.88
N VAL A 5 4.80 1.56 0.13
CA VAL A 5 3.97 2.50 0.87
C VAL A 5 4.86 3.47 1.66
N ALA A 6 5.88 2.99 2.35
CA ALA A 6 6.84 3.80 3.08
C ALA A 6 7.58 4.77 2.14
N ASN A 7 8.03 4.30 0.98
CA ASN A 7 8.63 5.15 -0.05
C ASN A 7 7.68 6.24 -0.55
N LYS A 8 6.37 5.94 -0.65
CA LYS A 8 5.36 6.91 -1.07
C LYS A 8 4.98 7.91 0.03
N VAL A 9 4.95 7.45 1.28
CA VAL A 9 4.63 8.26 2.47
C VAL A 9 5.82 9.09 2.93
N GLY A 10 7.05 8.64 2.63
CA GLY A 10 8.31 9.24 3.05
C GLY A 10 8.85 8.72 4.38
N VAL A 11 8.12 7.81 5.05
CA VAL A 11 8.53 7.26 6.35
C VAL A 11 7.92 5.88 6.56
N TYR A 12 8.57 5.04 7.38
CA TYR A 12 8.03 3.74 7.77
C TYR A 12 6.83 3.86 8.72
N GLU A 13 6.07 2.77 8.82
CA GLU A 13 4.96 2.69 9.76
C GLU A 13 5.46 2.82 11.20
N GLY A 14 4.78 3.64 12.01
CA GLY A 14 5.13 3.87 13.42
C GLY A 14 6.26 4.87 13.66
N GLU A 15 7.03 5.26 12.65
CA GLU A 15 8.09 6.26 12.81
C GLU A 15 7.55 7.69 12.84
N HIS A 16 8.10 8.55 13.69
CA HIS A 16 7.79 9.97 13.68
C HIS A 16 8.87 10.71 12.88
N SER A 17 8.49 11.28 11.72
CA SER A 17 9.36 12.09 10.88
C SER A 17 8.62 13.33 10.36
N PRO A 18 9.29 14.49 10.28
CA PRO A 18 8.74 15.68 9.65
C PRO A 18 8.51 15.52 8.14
N ASP A 19 9.19 14.57 7.49
CA ASP A 19 9.08 14.32 6.05
C ASP A 19 7.82 13.50 5.67
N ARG A 20 7.02 13.10 6.67
CA ARG A 20 5.79 12.34 6.44
C ARG A 20 4.78 13.18 5.67
N THR A 21 4.45 12.71 4.46
CA THR A 21 3.47 13.37 3.60
C THR A 21 2.03 13.00 3.93
N THR A 22 1.77 11.74 4.27
CA THR A 22 0.42 11.19 4.47
C THR A 22 0.41 10.05 5.51
N HIS A 23 -0.78 9.55 5.87
CA HIS A 23 -0.93 8.40 6.74
C HIS A 23 -1.65 7.26 6.02
N GLN A 24 -1.38 6.03 6.46
CA GLN A 24 -2.17 4.86 6.08
C GLN A 24 -3.54 4.93 6.76
N SER A 25 -4.59 4.55 6.04
CA SER A 25 -5.99 4.65 6.47
C SER A 25 -6.69 3.30 6.26
N GLY A 26 -6.13 2.25 6.88
CA GLY A 26 -6.63 0.88 6.75
C GLY A 26 -6.22 0.20 5.44
N SER A 27 -6.95 -0.86 5.08
CA SER A 27 -6.71 -1.64 3.87
C SER A 27 -8.01 -2.04 3.17
N ARG A 28 -7.94 -2.19 1.85
CA ARG A 28 -9.00 -2.74 1.01
C ARG A 28 -8.51 -4.04 0.38
N VAL A 29 -9.32 -5.09 0.50
CA VAL A 29 -9.03 -6.38 -0.13
C VAL A 29 -9.23 -6.29 -1.64
N ARG A 30 -8.26 -6.78 -2.42
CA ARG A 30 -8.34 -6.91 -3.88
C ARG A 30 -8.00 -8.34 -4.28
N ARG A 31 -8.82 -8.92 -5.16
CA ARG A 31 -8.56 -10.22 -5.80
C ARG A 31 -7.40 -10.10 -6.78
N PHE A 32 -6.45 -11.03 -6.70
CA PHE A 32 -5.31 -11.15 -7.60
C PHE A 32 -5.18 -12.59 -8.07
N ASP A 33 -5.41 -12.81 -9.35
CA ASP A 33 -5.34 -14.12 -9.97
C ASP A 33 -3.93 -14.37 -10.52
N THR A 34 -3.28 -15.42 -10.03
CA THR A 34 -1.96 -15.88 -10.47
C THR A 34 -2.07 -17.24 -11.14
N ARG A 35 -1.01 -17.70 -11.81
CA ARG A 35 -0.96 -19.06 -12.37
C ARG A 35 -1.10 -20.16 -11.32
N MET A 36 -0.73 -19.86 -10.07
CA MET A 36 -0.82 -20.79 -8.94
C MET A 36 -2.19 -20.75 -8.25
N GLY A 37 -3.08 -19.84 -8.65
CA GLY A 37 -4.41 -19.67 -8.06
C GLY A 37 -4.76 -18.22 -7.73
N THR A 38 -5.92 -18.05 -7.10
CA THR A 38 -6.46 -16.75 -6.68
C THR A 38 -6.00 -16.42 -5.26
N MET A 39 -5.46 -15.23 -5.07
CA MET A 39 -5.04 -14.69 -3.78
C MET A 39 -5.72 -13.34 -3.52
N TYR A 40 -6.05 -13.08 -2.25
CA TYR A 40 -6.67 -11.83 -1.83
C TYR A 40 -5.62 -10.95 -1.16
N LEU A 41 -5.29 -9.83 -1.80
CA LEU A 41 -4.28 -8.89 -1.34
C LEU A 41 -4.93 -7.76 -0.54
N PRO A 42 -4.52 -7.52 0.71
CA PRO A 42 -4.86 -6.29 1.41
C PRO A 42 -4.03 -5.14 0.83
N ILE A 43 -4.66 -4.26 0.05
CA ILE A 43 -4.02 -3.06 -0.47
C ILE A 43 -4.26 -1.93 0.52
N THR A 44 -3.19 -1.33 1.00
CA THR A 44 -3.24 -0.21 1.94
C THR A 44 -3.89 1.02 1.30
N THR A 45 -4.83 1.64 2.02
CA THR A 45 -5.40 2.94 1.64
C THR A 45 -4.63 4.06 2.30
N LEU A 46 -4.54 5.23 1.65
CA LEU A 46 -3.86 6.41 2.17
C LEU A 46 -4.90 7.49 2.48
N CYS A 47 -4.70 8.25 3.57
CA CYS A 47 -5.59 9.37 3.93
C CYS A 47 -5.64 10.42 2.81
N LYS A 48 -4.53 10.60 2.09
CA LYS A 48 -4.45 11.46 0.91
C LYS A 48 -3.80 10.67 -0.23
N GLY A 49 -4.52 10.53 -1.33
CA GLY A 49 -4.08 9.79 -2.51
C GLY A 49 -4.47 8.30 -2.47
N LYS A 50 -4.02 7.56 -3.49
CA LYS A 50 -4.25 6.12 -3.63
C LYS A 50 -2.92 5.40 -3.81
N TYR A 51 -2.80 4.20 -3.25
CA TYR A 51 -1.68 3.32 -3.49
C TYR A 51 -2.12 2.15 -4.38
N VAL A 52 -1.32 1.87 -5.42
CA VAL A 52 -1.47 0.70 -6.28
C VAL A 52 -0.11 0.00 -6.30
N PRO A 53 -0.05 -1.29 -5.94
CA PRO A 53 1.21 -2.04 -5.92
C PRO A 53 1.74 -2.24 -7.34
N PHE A 54 3.06 -2.19 -7.53
CA PHE A 54 3.66 -2.26 -8.89
C PHE A 54 3.31 -3.55 -9.65
N PHE A 55 3.13 -4.65 -8.92
CA PHE A 55 2.87 -5.97 -9.51
C PHE A 55 1.39 -6.21 -9.85
N VAL A 56 0.50 -5.28 -9.46
CA VAL A 56 -0.91 -5.34 -9.86
C VAL A 56 -1.09 -4.42 -11.05
N LYS A 57 -1.08 -4.99 -12.27
CA LYS A 57 -1.40 -4.26 -13.49
C LYS A 57 -2.86 -3.76 -13.44
N GLN A 58 -3.12 -2.56 -13.97
CA GLN A 58 -4.47 -2.05 -14.21
C GLN A 58 -5.19 -2.88 -15.27
#